data_AF-A0A433BVU8-F1
#
_entry.id   AF-A0A433BVU8-F1
#
_cell.length_a   1.000
_cell.length_b   1.000
_cell.length_c   1.000
_cell.angle_alpha   90.00
_cell.angle_beta   90.00
_cell.angle_gamma   90.00
#
_symmetry.space_group_name_H-M   'P 1'
#
loop_
_entity.id
_entity.type
_entity.pdbx_description
1 polymer ?
#
loop_
_entity_poly.entity_id
_entity_poly.type
_entity_poly.pdbx_seq_one_letter_code
_entity_poly.pdbx_strand_id
1 'polypeptide(L)'
;MLNTQVNLSASDDFYDALIQSHQGLSTEQSHAMNARLVLLLANHIGDADTLRHALQLARGSAPAQVPVVPERAAITPVAPVHAEA
;
A
#
# COMPACT_ATOMS: atom_id res chain seq x y z
N MET A 1 -8.36 -11.44 -8.53
CA MET A 1 -8.01 -10.04 -8.88
C MET A 1 -7.65 -9.30 -7.60
N LEU A 2 -6.51 -8.59 -7.58
CA LEU A 2 -6.04 -7.86 -6.40
C LEU A 2 -6.83 -6.56 -6.20
N ASN A 3 -7.28 -6.30 -4.97
CA ASN A 3 -7.88 -5.02 -4.56
C ASN A 3 -6.82 -4.12 -3.91
N THR A 4 -6.62 -2.92 -4.44
CA THR A 4 -5.67 -1.90 -3.94
C THR A 4 -6.36 -0.67 -3.35
N GLN A 5 -7.69 -0.70 -3.24
CA GLN A 5 -8.49 0.34 -2.61
C GLN A 5 -8.70 0.06 -1.12
N VAL A 6 -9.15 1.07 -0.38
CA VAL A 6 -9.55 0.90 1.02
C VAL A 6 -10.67 -0.14 1.11
N ASN A 7 -10.44 -1.21 1.86
CA ASN A 7 -11.36 -2.34 1.99
C ASN A 7 -11.69 -2.71 3.44
N LEU A 8 -11.01 -2.10 4.42
CA LEU A 8 -11.22 -2.36 5.84
C LEU A 8 -12.13 -1.29 6.45
N SER A 9 -13.34 -1.69 6.86
CA SER A 9 -14.31 -0.78 7.50
C SER A 9 -13.85 -0.23 8.84
N ALA A 10 -12.99 -0.96 9.57
CA ALA A 10 -12.38 -0.57 10.83
C ALA A 10 -10.85 -0.56 10.69
N SER A 11 -10.35 0.31 9.80
CA SER A 11 -8.91 0.40 9.50
C SER A 11 -8.08 0.75 10.73
N ASP A 12 -8.61 1.60 11.61
CA ASP A 12 -7.92 2.05 12.83
C ASP A 12 -7.76 0.91 13.84
N ASP A 13 -8.84 0.18 14.14
CA ASP A 13 -8.80 -0.95 15.08
C ASP A 13 -7.82 -2.04 14.62
N PHE A 14 -7.76 -2.31 13.31
CA PHE A 14 -6.79 -3.26 12.76
C PHE A 14 -5.36 -2.73 12.86
N TYR A 15 -5.14 -1.43 12.61
CA TYR A 15 -3.82 -0.82 12.71
C TYR A 15 -3.31 -0.90 14.15
N ASP A 16 -4.15 -0.60 15.14
CA ASP A 16 -3.81 -0.71 16.56
C ASP A 16 -3.45 -2.15 16.94
N ALA A 17 -4.25 -3.13 16.50
CA ALA A 17 -3.96 -4.55 16.74
C ALA A 17 -2.62 -4.98 16.11
N LEU A 18 -2.30 -4.48 14.91
CA LEU A 18 -1.03 -4.75 14.24
C LEU A 18 0.16 -4.19 15.04
N ILE A 19 0.07 -2.93 15.47
CA ILE A 19 1.13 -2.28 16.28
C ILE A 19 1.30 -3.00 17.63
N GLN A 20 0.21 -3.34 18.30
CA GLN A 20 0.24 -4.10 19.54
C GLN A 20 0.93 -5.46 19.38
N SER A 21 0.72 -6.14 18.25
CA SER A 21 1.33 -7.44 17.97
C SER A 21 2.86 -7.38 17.86
N HIS A 22 3.45 -6.20 17.66
CA HIS A 22 4.90 -6.00 17.62
C HIS A 22 5.53 -5.63 18.97
N GLN A 23 4.72 -5.31 20.00
CA GLN A 23 5.25 -4.85 21.28
C GLN A 23 6.07 -5.94 21.97
N GLY A 24 7.27 -5.57 22.45
CA GLY A 24 8.19 -6.48 23.13
C GLY A 24 8.99 -7.41 22.22
N LEU A 25 8.81 -7.33 20.89
CA LEU A 25 9.61 -8.09 19.93
C LEU A 25 10.90 -7.35 19.57
N SER A 26 11.99 -8.09 19.37
CA SER A 26 13.16 -7.56 18.67
C SER A 26 12.85 -7.28 17.20
N THR A 27 13.70 -6.52 16.52
CA THR A 27 13.57 -6.26 15.08
C THR A 27 13.47 -7.55 14.27
N GLU A 28 14.31 -8.54 14.57
CA GLU A 28 14.32 -9.83 13.88
C GLU A 28 13.04 -10.62 14.13
N GLN A 29 12.54 -10.62 15.36
CA GLN A 29 11.27 -11.26 15.73
C GLN A 29 10.08 -10.57 15.06
N SER A 30 10.11 -9.25 14.97
CA SER A 30 9.12 -8.43 14.27
C SER A 30 9.08 -8.75 12.77
N HIS A 31 10.24 -8.87 12.11
CA HIS A 31 10.32 -9.33 10.73
C HIS A 31 9.81 -10.76 10.53
N ALA A 32 10.16 -11.67 11.44
CA ALA A 32 9.67 -13.05 11.40
C ALA A 32 8.14 -13.13 11.58
N MET A 33 7.57 -12.30 12.47
CA MET A 33 6.13 -12.19 12.67
C MET A 33 5.42 -11.67 11.41
N ASN A 34 5.95 -10.63 10.77
CA ASN A 34 5.44 -10.14 9.49
C ASN A 34 5.49 -11.18 8.38
N ALA A 35 6.60 -11.93 8.26
CA ALA A 35 6.71 -13.00 7.27
C ALA A 35 5.65 -14.09 7.49
N ARG A 36 5.41 -14.50 8.74
CA ARG A 36 4.34 -15.46 9.08
C ARG A 36 2.96 -14.92 8.75
N LEU A 37 2.68 -13.66 9.09
CA LEU A 37 1.41 -13.01 8.78
C LEU A 37 1.15 -13.00 7.26
N VAL A 38 2.14 -12.62 6.46
CA VAL A 38 2.05 -12.63 4.99
C VAL A 38 1.73 -14.04 4.46
N LEU A 39 2.38 -15.08 4.97
CA LEU A 39 2.13 -16.46 4.54
C LEU A 39 0.73 -16.96 4.93
N LEU A 40 0.24 -16.60 6.12
CA LEU A 40 -1.13 -16.92 6.55
C LEU A 40 -2.17 -16.24 5.66
N LEU A 41 -2.00 -14.95 5.36
CA LEU A 41 -2.88 -14.21 4.46
C LEU A 41 -2.82 -14.75 3.03
N ALA A 42 -1.63 -15.13 2.55
CA ALA A 42 -1.47 -15.75 1.24
C ALA A 42 -2.25 -17.08 1.13
N ASN A 43 -2.18 -17.91 2.16
CA ASN A 43 -2.97 -19.14 2.24
C ASN A 43 -4.47 -18.85 2.29
N HIS A 44 -4.90 -17.82 3.03
CA HIS A 44 -6.31 -17.42 3.08
C HIS A 44 -6.84 -16.93 1.72
N ILE A 45 -6.02 -16.20 0.94
CA ILE A 45 -6.38 -15.72 -0.41
C ILE A 45 -6.50 -16.88 -1.41
N GLY A 46 -5.58 -17.85 -1.37
CA GLY A 46 -5.64 -19.08 -2.18
C GLY A 46 -5.46 -18.93 -3.71
N ASP A 47 -5.42 -17.70 -4.24
CA ASP A 47 -5.24 -17.41 -5.67
C ASP A 47 -3.80 -17.02 -6.01
N ALA A 48 -3.07 -17.93 -6.67
CA ALA A 48 -1.68 -17.74 -7.05
C ALA A 48 -1.44 -16.55 -7.98
N ASP A 49 -2.37 -16.21 -8.87
CA ASP A 49 -2.18 -15.09 -9.81
C ASP A 49 -2.39 -13.74 -9.12
N THR A 50 -3.36 -13.66 -8.22
CA THR A 50 -3.51 -12.50 -7.32
C THR A 50 -2.26 -12.30 -6.46
N LEU A 51 -1.68 -13.37 -5.92
CA LEU A 51 -0.46 -13.31 -5.11
C LEU A 51 0.77 -12.88 -5.93
N ARG A 52 0.94 -13.39 -7.16
CA ARG A 52 2.02 -12.96 -8.07
C ARG A 52 1.92 -11.48 -8.41
N HIS A 53 0.70 -11.00 -8.71
CA HIS A 53 0.46 -9.59 -8.98
C HIS A 53 0.80 -8.72 -7.75
N ALA A 54 0.39 -9.15 -6.54
CA ALA A 54 0.72 -8.46 -5.30
C ALA A 54 2.24 -8.38 -5.07
N LEU A 55 3.00 -9.46 -5.34
CA LEU A 55 4.46 -9.47 -5.23
C LEU A 55 5.13 -8.51 -6.23
N GLN A 56 4.63 -8.43 -7.45
CA GLN A 56 5.15 -7.49 -8.46
C GLN A 56 4.94 -6.03 -8.03
N LEU A 57 3.76 -5.71 -7.49
CA LEU A 57 3.45 -4.39 -6.95
C LEU A 57 4.33 -4.06 -5.73
N ALA A 58 4.47 -4.99 -4.78
CA ALA A 58 5.30 -4.81 -3.58
C ALA A 58 6.78 -4.59 -3.91
N ARG A 59 7.29 -5.18 -5.00
CA ARG A 59 8.65 -4.94 -5.50
C ARG A 59 8.84 -3.60 -6.20
N GLY A 60 7.77 -2.81 -6.39
CA GLY A 60 7.79 -1.61 -7.22
C GLY A 60 8.06 -1.90 -8.71
N SER A 61 7.89 -3.16 -9.15
CA SER A 61 8.17 -3.62 -10.51
C SER A 61 6.90 -3.80 -11.35
N ALA A 62 5.73 -3.44 -10.81
CA ALA A 62 4.50 -3.45 -11.58
C ALA A 62 4.53 -2.35 -12.65
N PRO A 63 4.06 -2.63 -13.87
CA PRO A 63 3.82 -1.55 -14.83
C PRO A 63 2.86 -0.57 -14.17
N ALA A 64 3.23 0.72 -14.17
CA ALA A 64 2.41 1.78 -13.61
C ALA A 64 0.99 1.63 -14.16
N GLN A 65 0.05 1.21 -13.31
CA GLN A 65 -1.36 1.40 -13.61
C GLN A 65 -1.55 2.91 -13.50
N VAL A 66 -1.38 3.60 -14.62
CA VAL A 66 -1.68 5.03 -14.73
C VAL A 66 -3.12 5.16 -14.25
N PRO A 67 -3.39 5.80 -13.10
CA PRO A 67 -4.75 6.09 -12.74
C PRO A 67 -5.30 6.95 -13.89
N VAL A 68 -6.34 6.45 -14.56
CA VAL A 68 -7.13 7.28 -15.48
C VAL A 68 -7.87 8.27 -14.60
N VAL A 69 -7.16 9.30 -14.15
CA VAL A 69 -7.75 10.50 -13.60
C VAL A 69 -8.44 11.15 -14.79
N PRO A 70 -9.77 11.29 -14.83
CA PRO A 70 -10.40 12.09 -15.86
C PRO A 70 -9.81 13.49 -15.74
N GLU A 71 -9.20 13.95 -16.83
CA GLU A 71 -8.56 15.26 -16.97
C GLU A 71 -9.54 16.35 -16.53
N ARG A 72 -9.51 16.72 -15.24
CA ARG A 72 -10.13 17.96 -14.78
C ARG A 72 -9.20 19.07 -15.24
N ALA A 73 -9.61 19.67 -16.35
CA ALA A 73 -9.08 20.86 -17.01
C ALA A 73 -8.08 21.63 -16.14
N ALA A 74 -6.83 21.67 -16.59
CA ALA A 74 -5.77 22.48 -16.00
C ALA A 74 -6.25 23.94 -15.90
N ILE A 75 -6.47 24.37 -14.66
CA ILE A 75 -6.49 25.77 -14.26
C ILE A 75 -5.19 26.43 -14.71
N THR A 76 -5.32 27.53 -15.44
CA THR A 76 -4.24 28.35 -16.01
C THR A 76 -3.19 28.72 -14.96
N PRO A 77 -1.88 28.65 -15.27
CA PRO A 77 -0.86 29.10 -14.33
C PRO A 77 -0.92 30.62 -14.16
N VAL A 78 -0.97 31.08 -12.90
CA VAL A 78 -0.77 32.49 -12.54
C VAL A 78 0.74 32.79 -12.62
N ALA A 79 1.10 33.82 -13.37
CA ALA A 79 2.48 34.26 -13.57
C ALA A 79 3.19 34.59 -12.25
N PRO A 80 4.52 34.38 -12.14
CA PRO A 80 5.26 34.68 -10.91
C PRO A 80 5.37 36.19 -10.68
N VAL A 81 4.81 36.65 -9.56
CA VAL A 81 4.92 38.03 -9.05
C VAL A 81 6.06 38.16 -8.03
N HIS A 82 7.27 37.69 -8.34
CA HIS A 82 8.46 38.09 -7.58
C HIS A 82 9.69 38.10 -8.50
N ALA A 83 9.97 39.27 -9.07
CA ALA A 83 11.29 39.63 -9.58
C ALA A 83 11.56 41.08 -9.16
N GLU A 84 12.03 41.25 -7.93
CA GLU A 84 12.77 42.44 -7.49
C GLU A 84 14.21 42.01 -7.23
N ALA A 85 15.13 42.57 -8.02
CA ALA A 85 16.41 43.16 -7.60
C ALA A 85 17.01 43.90 -8.80
#